data_AF-A0A108U5W7-F1
#
_entry.id   AF-A0A108U5W7-F1
#
_cell.length_a   1.000
_cell.length_b   1.000
_cell.length_c   1.000
_cell.angle_alpha   90.00
_cell.angle_beta   90.00
_cell.angle_gamma   90.00
#
_symmetry.space_group_name_H-M   'P 1'
#
loop_
_entity.id
_entity.type
_entity.pdbx_description
1 polymer ?
#
loop_
_entity_poly.entity_id
_entity_poly.type
_entity_poly.pdbx_seq_one_letter_code
_entity_poly.pdbx_strand_id
1 'polypeptide(L)'
;MSLSPLQERFILHWGEMGSRWGVNRTVAQIHALLFLSERAITADEICETLNLARSNVSTSLKELQSWNLARVTHVLGDRRDHFETYKDVWDIFRAVVQERRRREIEPTLSMLRTAVLDGANAEVAPDQNDPRDQRTLVRMREVLEFMETGTSWIDEMNRLDPKTLIKLLKMGARIQQYVRGPVKPLPAPQAAAGHGVLFEDELEPDAHHDTQTDTPGDRPS
;
A
#
# COMPACT_ATOMS: atom_id res chain seq x y z
N MET A 1 6.91 24.30 7.55
CA MET A 1 5.46 24.60 7.67
C MET A 1 4.97 24.08 9.02
N SER A 2 4.01 24.73 9.67
CA SER A 2 3.38 24.18 10.89
C SER A 2 2.18 23.32 10.49
N LEU A 3 2.15 22.07 10.96
CA LEU A 3 1.05 21.14 10.73
C LEU A 3 -0.03 21.32 11.81
N SER A 4 -1.30 21.24 11.42
CA SER A 4 -2.36 21.05 12.40
C SER A 4 -2.29 19.63 13.01
N PRO A 5 -2.83 19.43 14.24
CA PRO A 5 -2.87 18.10 14.86
C PRO A 5 -3.56 17.04 13.99
N LEU A 6 -4.57 17.44 13.19
CA LEU A 6 -5.25 16.54 12.26
C LEU A 6 -4.33 16.09 11.11
N GLN A 7 -3.57 17.02 10.53
CA GLN A 7 -2.63 16.69 9.46
C GLN A 7 -1.51 15.79 9.96
N GLU A 8 -0.96 16.06 11.14
CA GLU A 8 0.06 15.23 11.77
C GLU A 8 -0.44 13.79 11.98
N ARG A 9 -1.63 13.64 12.60
CA ARG A 9 -2.25 12.32 12.81
C ARG A 9 -2.48 11.59 11.48
N PHE A 10 -2.95 12.30 10.45
CA PHE A 10 -3.14 11.72 9.12
C PHE A 10 -1.81 11.24 8.51
N ILE A 11 -0.78 12.08 8.52
CA ILE A 11 0.55 11.76 7.95
C ILE A 11 1.15 10.54 8.67
N LEU A 12 1.10 10.50 10.01
CA LEU A 12 1.61 9.38 10.79
C LEU A 12 0.88 8.07 10.45
N HIS A 13 -0.46 8.10 10.44
CA HIS A 13 -1.28 6.93 10.15
C HIS A 13 -1.10 6.45 8.70
N TRP A 14 -1.02 7.38 7.74
CA TRP A 14 -0.76 7.05 6.34
C TRP A 14 0.60 6.36 6.17
N GLY A 15 1.62 6.80 6.91
CA GLY A 15 2.92 6.13 6.99
C GLY A 15 2.84 4.69 7.47
N GLU A 16 2.09 4.45 8.55
CA GLU A 16 1.89 3.11 9.13
C GLU A 16 1.10 2.19 8.20
N MET A 17 0.05 2.71 7.57
CA MET A 17 -0.71 1.99 6.56
C MET A 17 0.18 1.60 5.37
N GLY A 18 1.00 2.53 4.87
CA GLY A 18 1.93 2.28 3.76
C GLY A 18 2.88 1.12 4.02
N SER A 19 3.44 1.03 5.24
CA SER A 19 4.32 -0.08 5.62
C SER A 19 3.65 -1.44 5.57
N ARG A 20 2.36 -1.53 5.90
CA ARG A 20 1.59 -2.79 5.81
C ARG A 20 1.39 -3.24 4.36
N TRP A 21 1.50 -2.34 3.40
CA TRP A 21 1.31 -2.58 1.97
C TRP A 21 2.65 -2.63 1.21
N GLY A 22 3.76 -2.80 1.94
CA GLY A 22 5.10 -2.91 1.38
C GLY A 22 5.70 -1.59 0.90
N VAL A 23 5.18 -0.44 1.32
CA VAL A 23 5.72 0.89 1.01
C VAL A 23 6.52 1.40 2.21
N ASN A 24 7.70 1.98 1.97
CA ASN A 24 8.50 2.58 3.04
C ASN A 24 7.71 3.65 3.81
N ARG A 25 7.77 3.62 5.16
CA ARG A 25 7.04 4.55 6.04
C ARG A 25 7.28 6.02 5.68
N THR A 26 8.54 6.41 5.49
CA THR A 26 8.92 7.79 5.19
C THR A 26 8.42 8.23 3.82
N VAL A 27 8.50 7.36 2.82
CA VAL A 27 7.97 7.59 1.47
C VAL A 27 6.47 7.90 1.54
N ALA A 28 5.72 7.08 2.29
CA ALA A 28 4.30 7.30 2.50
C ALA A 28 4.01 8.61 3.26
N GLN A 29 4.76 8.94 4.31
CA GLN A 29 4.59 10.19 5.07
C GLN A 29 4.86 11.43 4.20
N ILE A 30 5.92 11.42 3.39
CA ILE A 30 6.23 12.51 2.46
C ILE A 30 5.11 12.65 1.43
N HIS A 31 4.60 11.54 0.89
CA HIS A 31 3.46 11.58 -0.02
C HIS A 31 2.21 12.18 0.64
N ALA A 32 1.89 11.80 1.89
CA ALA A 32 0.78 12.38 2.63
C ALA A 32 0.95 13.90 2.83
N LEU A 33 2.16 14.36 3.14
CA LEU A 33 2.45 15.79 3.23
C LEU A 33 2.23 16.50 1.89
N LEU A 34 2.76 15.95 0.79
CA LEU A 34 2.56 16.51 -0.55
C LEU A 34 1.07 16.55 -0.95
N PHE A 35 0.31 15.52 -0.58
CA PHE A 35 -1.13 15.44 -0.83
C PHE A 35 -1.87 16.56 -0.10
N LEU A 36 -1.57 16.77 1.18
CA LEU A 36 -2.19 17.79 2.03
C LEU A 36 -1.72 19.22 1.76
N SER A 37 -0.58 19.41 1.09
CA SER A 37 -0.02 20.75 0.84
C SER A 37 -0.80 21.50 -0.23
N GLU A 38 -1.24 22.73 0.04
CA GLU A 38 -2.03 23.52 -0.93
C GLU A 38 -1.22 23.96 -2.16
N ARG A 39 0.10 24.00 -2.04
CA ARG A 39 1.04 24.33 -3.10
C ARG A 39 2.15 23.29 -3.19
N ALA A 40 2.91 23.36 -4.27
CA ALA A 40 4.17 22.64 -4.37
C ALA A 40 5.18 23.15 -3.31
N ILE A 41 5.87 22.22 -2.65
CA ILE A 41 6.78 22.49 -1.55
C ILE A 41 8.18 21.99 -1.88
N THR A 42 9.20 22.67 -1.36
CA THR A 42 10.61 22.28 -1.59
C THR A 42 11.01 21.10 -0.72
N ALA A 43 12.11 20.42 -1.08
CA ALA A 43 12.70 19.38 -0.24
C ALA A 43 13.10 19.91 1.16
N ASP A 44 13.52 21.17 1.26
CA ASP A 44 13.86 21.82 2.54
C ASP A 44 12.64 21.92 3.45
N GLU A 45 11.51 22.37 2.90
CA GLU A 45 10.25 22.45 3.64
C GLU A 45 9.78 21.08 4.12
N ILE A 46 9.99 20.02 3.34
CA ILE A 46 9.67 18.64 3.74
C ILE A 46 10.58 18.19 4.89
N CYS A 47 11.89 18.46 4.81
CA CYS A 47 12.85 18.12 5.86
C CYS A 47 12.45 18.77 7.19
N GLU A 48 12.17 20.08 7.16
CA GLU A 48 11.79 20.85 8.33
C GLU A 48 10.45 20.39 8.90
N THR A 49 9.45 20.19 8.04
CA THR A 49 8.07 19.91 8.46
C THR A 49 7.92 18.50 9.06
N LEU A 50 8.65 17.51 8.55
CA LEU A 50 8.59 16.12 9.05
C LEU A 50 9.76 15.77 9.97
N ASN A 51 10.67 16.71 10.26
CA ASN A 51 11.91 16.49 11.00
C ASN A 51 12.72 15.30 10.43
N LEU A 52 12.93 15.31 9.11
CA LEU A 52 13.62 14.24 8.38
C LEU A 52 14.97 14.71 7.84
N ALA A 53 15.95 13.79 7.83
CA ALA A 53 17.23 14.04 7.19
C ALA A 53 17.09 14.27 5.69
N ARG A 54 17.86 15.24 5.14
CA ARG A 54 17.87 15.60 3.72
C ARG A 54 18.10 14.42 2.78
N SER A 55 19.00 13.51 3.15
CA SER A 55 19.28 12.30 2.36
C SER A 55 18.04 11.39 2.28
N ASN A 56 17.30 11.23 3.38
CA ASN A 56 16.09 10.41 3.42
C ASN A 56 14.97 11.04 2.58
N VAL A 57 14.78 12.37 2.68
CA VAL A 57 13.83 13.11 1.83
C VAL A 57 14.18 12.97 0.36
N SER A 58 15.46 13.13 -0.01
CA SER A 58 15.91 12.99 -1.41
C SER A 58 15.62 11.60 -1.97
N THR A 59 15.98 10.54 -1.25
CA THR A 59 15.73 9.16 -1.68
C THR A 59 14.23 8.88 -1.78
N SER A 60 13.44 9.34 -0.80
CA SER A 60 12.00 9.13 -0.78
C SER A 60 11.29 9.87 -1.92
N LEU A 61 11.71 11.09 -2.25
CA LEU A 61 11.18 11.84 -3.39
C LEU A 61 11.52 11.16 -4.73
N LYS A 62 12.72 10.58 -4.87
CA LYS A 62 13.07 9.78 -6.06
C LYS A 62 12.20 8.54 -6.17
N GLU A 63 11.93 7.87 -5.05
CA GLU A 63 11.03 6.72 -5.03
C GLU A 63 9.62 7.12 -5.46
N LEU A 64 9.04 8.16 -4.86
CA LEU A 64 7.71 8.67 -5.24
C LEU A 64 7.64 9.06 -6.72
N GLN A 65 8.66 9.73 -7.25
CA GLN A 65 8.74 10.05 -8.68
C GLN A 65 8.77 8.79 -9.54
N SER A 66 9.51 7.75 -9.14
CA SER A 66 9.53 6.48 -9.86
C SER A 66 8.15 5.81 -9.90
N TRP A 67 7.34 6.01 -8.86
CA TRP A 67 5.95 5.53 -8.79
C TRP A 67 4.94 6.49 -9.43
N ASN A 68 5.40 7.55 -10.10
CA ASN A 68 4.54 8.63 -10.63
C ASN A 68 3.64 9.29 -9.56
N LEU A 69 4.03 9.25 -8.29
CA LEU A 69 3.30 9.80 -7.14
C LEU A 69 3.87 11.13 -6.63
N ALA A 70 4.92 11.64 -7.27
CA ALA A 70 5.40 12.99 -7.08
C ALA A 70 5.98 13.50 -8.40
N ARG A 71 5.90 14.80 -8.64
CA ARG A 71 6.56 15.48 -9.76
C ARG A 71 7.27 16.73 -9.29
N VAL A 72 8.34 17.09 -10.00
CA VAL A 72 8.99 18.39 -9.87
C VAL A 72 8.19 19.43 -10.65
N THR A 73 8.00 20.60 -10.06
CA THR A 73 7.43 21.78 -10.70
C THR A 73 8.32 22.99 -10.43
N HIS A 74 8.33 23.92 -11.38
CA HIS A 74 9.14 25.14 -11.30
C HIS A 74 8.24 26.32 -10.93
N VAL A 75 8.64 27.05 -9.90
CA VAL A 75 7.95 28.26 -9.45
C VAL A 75 8.72 29.47 -9.98
N LEU A 76 8.02 30.40 -10.64
CA LEU A 76 8.66 31.57 -11.24
C LEU A 76 9.38 32.40 -10.17
N GLY A 77 10.67 32.67 -10.39
CA GLY A 77 11.51 33.42 -9.46
C GLY A 77 12.12 32.59 -8.33
N ASP A 78 11.77 31.30 -8.21
CA ASP A 78 12.44 30.36 -7.33
C ASP A 78 13.28 29.38 -8.16
N ARG A 79 14.53 29.17 -7.74
CA ARG A 79 15.46 28.26 -8.42
C ARG A 79 15.45 26.86 -7.82
N ARG A 80 14.75 26.65 -6.70
CA ARG A 80 14.66 25.36 -6.03
C ARG A 80 13.65 24.46 -6.74
N ASP A 81 13.86 23.16 -6.60
CA ASP A 81 12.85 22.18 -7.03
C ASP A 81 11.69 22.19 -6.05
N HIS A 82 10.47 22.38 -6.57
CA HIS A 82 9.25 22.20 -5.81
C HIS A 82 8.60 20.88 -6.20
N PHE A 83 8.02 20.20 -5.23
CA PHE A 83 7.41 18.89 -5.39
C PHE A 83 5.92 18.98 -5.10
N GLU A 84 5.14 18.25 -5.89
CA GLU A 84 3.70 18.10 -5.70
C GLU A 84 3.24 16.70 -6.14
N THR A 85 2.02 16.33 -5.75
CA THR A 85 1.35 15.07 -6.13
C THR A 85 -0.07 15.35 -6.61
N TYR A 86 -0.78 14.33 -7.08
CA TYR A 86 -2.19 14.38 -7.41
C TYR A 86 -3.03 14.83 -6.21
N LYS A 87 -4.05 15.65 -6.46
CA LYS A 87 -5.01 16.10 -5.44
C LYS A 87 -6.27 15.26 -5.38
N ASP A 88 -6.56 14.53 -6.45
CA ASP A 88 -7.67 13.59 -6.49
C ASP A 88 -7.19 12.19 -6.09
N VAL A 89 -7.91 11.55 -5.16
CA VAL A 89 -7.55 10.23 -4.63
C VAL A 89 -7.66 9.14 -5.70
N TRP A 90 -8.54 9.28 -6.69
CA TRP A 90 -8.64 8.36 -7.81
C TRP A 90 -7.44 8.45 -8.75
N ASP A 91 -6.88 9.63 -8.94
CA ASP A 91 -5.66 9.77 -9.74
C ASP A 91 -4.47 9.12 -9.04
N ILE A 92 -4.36 9.25 -7.71
CA ILE A 92 -3.39 8.51 -6.90
C ILE A 92 -3.59 7.00 -7.07
N PHE A 93 -4.82 6.52 -6.91
CA PHE A 93 -5.14 5.09 -7.05
C PHE A 93 -4.79 4.55 -8.43
N ARG A 94 -5.15 5.26 -9.52
CA ARG A 94 -4.81 4.87 -10.89
C ARG A 94 -3.30 4.83 -11.11
N ALA A 95 -2.56 5.83 -10.63
CA ALA A 95 -1.10 5.85 -10.74
C ALA A 95 -0.49 4.62 -10.05
N VAL A 96 -0.96 4.28 -8.84
CA VAL A 96 -0.50 3.09 -8.12
C VAL A 96 -0.83 1.80 -8.89
N VAL A 97 -2.07 1.63 -9.35
CA VAL A 97 -2.48 0.41 -10.09
C VAL A 97 -1.67 0.26 -11.38
N GLN A 98 -1.48 1.34 -12.14
CA GLN A 98 -0.71 1.33 -13.37
C GLN A 98 0.77 0.97 -13.11
N GLU A 99 1.39 1.55 -12.10
CA GLU A 99 2.78 1.24 -11.76
C GLU A 99 2.95 -0.18 -11.21
N ARG A 100 2.02 -0.65 -10.37
CA ARG A 100 2.00 -2.05 -9.90
C ARG A 100 1.90 -3.02 -11.07
N ARG A 101 0.96 -2.77 -11.99
CA ARG A 101 0.82 -3.55 -13.22
C ARG A 101 2.13 -3.58 -14.01
N ARG A 102 2.67 -2.40 -14.33
CA ARG A 102 3.90 -2.24 -15.12
C ARG A 102 5.10 -2.96 -14.49
N ARG A 103 5.23 -2.91 -13.17
CA ARG A 103 6.39 -3.45 -12.43
C ARG A 103 6.27 -4.92 -12.10
N GLU A 104 5.07 -5.41 -11.83
CA GLU A 104 4.85 -6.74 -11.26
C GLU A 104 4.14 -7.69 -12.22
N ILE A 105 3.18 -7.21 -13.01
CA ILE A 105 2.31 -8.06 -13.82
C ILE A 105 2.85 -8.23 -15.24
N GLU A 106 3.28 -7.13 -15.87
CA GLU A 106 3.75 -7.10 -17.25
C GLU A 106 4.98 -7.99 -17.48
N PRO A 107 6.01 -7.99 -16.61
CA PRO A 107 7.15 -8.88 -16.75
C PRO A 107 6.76 -10.36 -16.67
N THR A 108 5.85 -10.71 -15.75
CA THR A 108 5.36 -12.09 -15.61
C THR A 108 4.53 -12.51 -16.81
N LEU A 109 3.64 -11.65 -17.32
CA LEU A 109 2.90 -11.90 -18.56
C LEU A 109 3.84 -12.09 -19.74
N SER A 110 4.88 -11.27 -19.86
CA SER A 110 5.87 -11.41 -20.94
C SER A 110 6.57 -12.77 -20.86
N MET A 111 7.03 -13.18 -19.67
CA MET A 111 7.68 -14.48 -19.48
C MET A 111 6.72 -15.64 -19.83
N LEU A 112 5.48 -15.60 -19.32
CA LEU A 112 4.48 -16.63 -19.57
C LEU A 112 4.12 -16.73 -21.06
N ARG A 113 3.95 -15.60 -21.75
CA ARG A 113 3.68 -15.56 -23.20
C ARG A 113 4.83 -16.19 -23.97
N THR A 114 6.06 -15.81 -23.68
CA THR A 114 7.23 -16.40 -24.36
C THR A 114 7.30 -17.90 -24.12
N ALA A 115 7.17 -18.36 -22.87
CA ALA A 115 7.24 -19.78 -22.55
C ALA A 115 6.11 -20.62 -23.19
N VAL A 116 4.88 -20.09 -23.21
CA VAL A 116 3.67 -20.85 -23.58
C VAL A 116 3.33 -20.74 -25.07
N LEU A 117 3.65 -19.62 -25.72
CA LEU A 117 3.26 -19.29 -27.10
C LEU A 117 4.45 -19.26 -28.06
N ASP A 118 5.64 -18.94 -27.58
CA ASP A 118 6.84 -18.74 -28.38
C ASP A 118 8.05 -19.46 -27.76
N GLY A 119 7.85 -20.71 -27.36
CA GLY A 119 8.80 -21.48 -26.55
C GLY A 119 10.21 -21.60 -27.16
N ALA A 120 10.37 -21.34 -28.46
CA ALA A 120 11.68 -21.26 -29.12
C ALA A 120 12.51 -20.04 -28.68
N ASN A 121 11.86 -18.94 -28.30
CA ASN A 121 12.48 -17.71 -27.80
C ASN A 121 12.47 -17.62 -26.27
N ALA A 122 12.02 -18.66 -25.57
CA ALA A 122 12.08 -18.72 -24.11
C ALA A 122 13.52 -18.85 -23.62
N GLU A 123 13.83 -18.25 -22.47
CA GLU A 123 15.14 -18.36 -21.82
C GLU A 123 15.51 -19.84 -21.55
N VAL A 124 14.50 -20.66 -21.25
CA VAL A 124 14.59 -22.11 -21.21
C VAL A 124 13.50 -22.67 -22.11
N ALA A 125 13.91 -23.21 -23.26
CA ALA A 125 12.98 -23.82 -24.21
C ALA A 125 12.44 -25.14 -23.63
N PRO A 126 11.12 -25.37 -23.65
CA PRO A 126 10.53 -26.61 -23.16
C PRO A 126 10.86 -27.79 -24.09
N ASP A 127 11.24 -28.93 -23.51
CA ASP A 127 11.37 -30.19 -24.25
C ASP A 127 9.98 -30.79 -24.46
N GLN A 128 9.48 -30.75 -25.70
CA GLN A 128 8.17 -31.29 -26.03
C GLN A 128 8.07 -32.82 -25.85
N ASN A 129 9.19 -33.53 -25.75
CA ASN A 129 9.20 -34.97 -25.52
C ASN A 129 9.25 -35.33 -24.03
N ASP A 130 9.50 -34.36 -23.14
CA ASP A 130 9.48 -34.58 -21.69
C ASP A 130 8.06 -34.41 -21.13
N PRO A 131 7.44 -35.47 -20.56
CA PRO A 131 6.12 -35.37 -19.96
C PRO A 131 6.03 -34.35 -18.80
N ARG A 132 7.15 -33.99 -18.17
CA ARG A 132 7.21 -32.97 -17.12
C ARG A 132 7.00 -31.58 -17.70
N ASP A 133 7.68 -31.25 -18.79
CA ASP A 133 7.56 -29.97 -19.47
C ASP A 133 6.18 -29.80 -20.09
N GLN A 134 5.60 -30.87 -20.64
CA GLN A 134 4.21 -30.86 -21.10
C GLN A 134 3.23 -30.48 -19.98
N ARG A 135 3.37 -31.06 -18.78
CA ARG A 135 2.52 -30.74 -17.61
C ARG A 135 2.75 -29.31 -17.12
N THR A 136 4.01 -28.86 -17.10
CA THR A 136 4.38 -27.50 -16.71
C THR A 136 3.75 -26.47 -17.66
N LEU A 137 3.83 -26.69 -18.98
CA LEU A 137 3.24 -25.81 -19.98
C LEU A 137 1.72 -25.69 -19.85
N VAL A 138 1.02 -26.78 -19.48
CA VAL A 138 -0.42 -26.73 -19.19
C VAL A 138 -0.69 -25.79 -18.01
N ARG A 139 0.04 -25.92 -16.91
CA ARG A 139 -0.11 -25.03 -15.74
C ARG A 139 0.25 -23.58 -16.05
N MET A 140 1.33 -23.35 -16.80
CA MET A 140 1.71 -22.00 -17.22
C MET A 140 0.64 -21.36 -18.11
N ARG A 141 -0.03 -22.14 -18.96
CA ARG A 141 -1.16 -21.67 -19.78
C ARG A 141 -2.36 -21.27 -18.93
N GLU A 142 -2.72 -22.07 -17.91
CA GLU A 142 -3.78 -21.72 -16.96
C GLU A 142 -3.48 -20.39 -16.25
N VAL A 143 -2.23 -20.19 -15.79
CA VAL A 143 -1.80 -18.95 -15.14
C VAL A 143 -1.82 -17.78 -16.13
N LEU A 144 -1.35 -17.98 -17.36
CA LEU A 144 -1.35 -16.96 -18.40
C LEU A 144 -2.79 -16.49 -18.69
N GLU A 145 -3.71 -17.41 -18.91
CA GLU A 145 -5.12 -17.11 -19.20
C GLU A 145 -5.78 -16.32 -18.05
N PHE A 146 -5.53 -16.74 -16.80
CA PHE A 146 -6.00 -16.02 -15.63
C PHE A 146 -5.45 -14.58 -15.56
N MET A 147 -4.14 -14.42 -15.76
CA MET A 147 -3.49 -13.10 -15.69
C MET A 147 -3.94 -12.18 -16.85
N GLU A 148 -4.11 -12.72 -18.06
CA GLU A 148 -4.64 -11.95 -19.20
C GLU A 148 -6.08 -11.51 -18.99
N THR A 149 -6.91 -12.40 -18.45
CA THR A 149 -8.30 -12.06 -18.08
C THR A 149 -8.33 -10.96 -17.02
N GLY A 150 -7.53 -11.11 -15.96
CA GLY A 150 -7.44 -10.13 -14.88
C GLY A 150 -6.93 -8.77 -15.35
N THR A 151 -5.90 -8.75 -16.21
CA THR A 151 -5.35 -7.49 -16.74
C THR A 151 -6.29 -6.80 -17.71
N SER A 152 -6.98 -7.54 -18.58
CA SER A 152 -8.02 -6.96 -19.44
C SER A 152 -9.11 -6.28 -18.62
N TRP A 153 -9.56 -6.92 -17.52
CA TRP A 153 -10.55 -6.32 -16.63
C TRP A 153 -10.04 -5.07 -15.92
N ILE A 154 -8.78 -5.07 -15.46
CA ILE A 154 -8.13 -3.87 -14.89
C ILE A 154 -8.11 -2.73 -15.91
N ASP A 155 -7.86 -3.03 -17.19
CA ASP A 155 -7.83 -2.02 -18.25
C ASP A 155 -9.20 -1.44 -18.58
N GLU A 156 -10.24 -2.27 -18.56
CA GLU A 156 -11.60 -1.79 -18.67
C GLU A 156 -11.96 -0.87 -17.51
N MET A 157 -11.64 -1.25 -16.26
CA MET A 157 -11.89 -0.41 -15.09
C MET A 157 -11.15 0.93 -15.16
N ASN A 158 -9.89 0.94 -15.62
CA ASN A 158 -9.09 2.16 -15.74
C ASN A 158 -9.62 3.13 -16.80
N ARG A 159 -10.36 2.64 -17.80
CA ARG A 159 -11.02 3.49 -18.81
C ARG A 159 -12.29 4.17 -18.29
N LEU A 160 -12.87 3.66 -17.20
CA LEU A 160 -14.10 4.22 -16.64
C LEU A 160 -13.79 5.43 -15.75
N ASP A 161 -14.71 6.40 -15.77
CA ASP A 161 -14.65 7.49 -14.81
C ASP A 161 -14.97 6.98 -13.39
N PRO A 162 -14.49 7.67 -12.34
CA PRO A 162 -14.65 7.19 -10.96
C PRO A 162 -16.11 7.00 -10.54
N LYS A 163 -17.04 7.82 -11.05
CA LYS A 163 -18.46 7.72 -10.68
C LYS A 163 -19.07 6.46 -11.24
N THR A 164 -18.70 6.08 -12.46
CA THR A 164 -19.14 4.84 -13.09
C THR A 164 -18.59 3.62 -12.37
N LEU A 165 -17.31 3.62 -12.00
CA LEU A 165 -16.71 2.52 -11.23
C LEU A 165 -17.39 2.33 -9.87
N ILE A 166 -17.66 3.41 -9.13
CA ILE A 166 -18.40 3.36 -7.86
C ILE A 166 -19.82 2.79 -8.06
N LYS A 167 -20.51 3.19 -9.14
CA LYS A 167 -21.85 2.66 -9.45
C LYS A 167 -21.82 1.15 -9.72
N LEU A 168 -20.83 0.67 -10.47
CA LEU A 168 -20.65 -0.75 -10.76
C LEU A 168 -20.34 -1.55 -9.48
N LEU A 169 -19.42 -1.06 -8.64
CA LEU A 169 -19.11 -1.68 -7.35
C LEU A 169 -20.36 -1.79 -6.44
N LYS A 170 -21.15 -0.71 -6.36
CA LYS A 170 -22.41 -0.70 -5.59
C LYS A 170 -23.45 -1.66 -6.18
N MET A 171 -23.51 -1.81 -7.50
CA MET A 171 -24.42 -2.74 -8.16
C MET A 171 -24.01 -4.20 -7.91
N GLY A 172 -22.72 -4.51 -8.00
CA GLY A 172 -22.17 -5.83 -7.65
C GLY A 172 -22.43 -6.20 -6.20
N ALA A 173 -22.26 -5.26 -5.26
CA ALA A 173 -22.60 -5.47 -3.86
C ALA A 173 -24.09 -5.79 -3.67
N ARG A 174 -24.99 -5.11 -4.38
CA ARG A 174 -26.43 -5.43 -4.35
C ARG A 174 -26.72 -6.82 -4.89
N ILE A 175 -26.13 -7.21 -6.02
CA ILE A 175 -26.30 -8.56 -6.59
C ILE A 175 -25.78 -9.62 -5.61
N GLN A 176 -24.65 -9.37 -4.94
CA GLN A 176 -24.14 -10.27 -3.90
C GLN A 176 -25.09 -10.37 -2.70
N GLN A 177 -25.75 -9.28 -2.29
CA GLN A 177 -26.75 -9.30 -1.22
C GLN A 177 -27.94 -10.21 -1.55
N TYR A 178 -28.34 -10.30 -2.81
CA TYR A 178 -29.40 -11.21 -3.26
C TYR A 178 -28.94 -12.67 -3.37
N VAL A 179 -27.64 -12.92 -3.65
CA VAL A 179 -27.11 -14.28 -3.89
C VAL A 179 -26.50 -14.92 -2.63
N ARG A 180 -25.95 -14.15 -1.70
CA ARG A 180 -25.24 -14.65 -0.50
C ARG A 180 -25.73 -14.06 0.83
N GLY A 181 -26.78 -13.24 0.84
CA GLY A 181 -27.23 -12.50 2.02
C GLY A 181 -26.44 -11.21 2.27
N PRO A 182 -26.87 -10.35 3.21
CA PRO A 182 -26.42 -8.96 3.28
C PRO A 182 -24.93 -8.82 3.58
N VAL A 183 -24.19 -8.22 2.63
CA VAL A 183 -22.84 -7.71 2.86
C VAL A 183 -22.93 -6.50 3.78
N LYS A 184 -22.16 -6.53 4.88
CA LYS A 184 -22.01 -5.41 5.81
C LYS A 184 -21.61 -4.14 5.01
N PRO A 185 -22.44 -3.08 4.99
CA PRO A 185 -22.09 -1.86 4.28
C PRO A 185 -20.80 -1.27 4.87
N LEU A 186 -20.01 -0.61 4.02
CA LEU A 186 -18.90 0.24 4.47
C LEU A 186 -19.44 1.20 5.55
N PRO A 187 -18.78 1.34 6.70
CA PRO A 187 -19.23 2.24 7.75
C PRO A 187 -19.32 3.66 7.17
N ALA A 188 -20.43 4.35 7.46
CA ALA A 188 -20.55 5.76 7.15
C ALA A 188 -19.38 6.52 7.82
N PRO A 189 -18.90 7.63 7.23
CA PRO A 189 -17.93 8.49 7.91
C PRO A 189 -18.54 8.87 9.26
N GLN A 190 -17.98 8.32 10.33
CA GLN A 190 -18.49 8.55 11.67
C GLN A 190 -18.16 9.99 12.00
N ALA A 191 -19.18 10.85 12.08
CA ALA A 191 -19.05 12.13 12.75
C ALA A 191 -18.86 11.83 14.24
N ALA A 192 -17.62 11.55 14.64
CA ALA A 192 -17.27 11.34 16.03
C ALA A 192 -17.16 12.70 16.71
N ALA A 193 -18.31 13.17 17.20
CA ALA A 193 -18.37 13.93 18.45
C ALA A 193 -17.53 13.18 19.49
N GLY A 194 -16.77 13.95 20.29
CA GLY A 194 -15.84 13.39 21.26
C GLY A 194 -16.50 12.39 22.20
N HIS A 195 -15.80 11.29 22.47
CA HIS A 195 -15.40 10.83 23.80
C HIS A 195 -14.50 9.61 23.57
N GLY A 196 -13.50 9.49 24.42
CA GLY A 196 -12.43 8.52 24.29
C GLY A 196 -12.82 7.09 24.62
N VAL A 197 -11.76 6.29 24.60
CA VAL A 197 -11.62 4.92 25.12
C VAL A 197 -12.15 3.83 24.20
N LEU A 198 -11.23 3.04 23.66
CA LEU A 198 -11.28 1.59 23.63
C LEU A 198 -9.93 1.07 23.14
N PHE A 199 -9.00 0.88 24.06
CA PHE A 199 -8.07 -0.26 24.13
C PHE A 199 -7.61 -0.31 25.59
N GLU A 200 -8.26 -1.17 26.38
CA GLU A 200 -7.83 -1.49 27.73
C GLU A 200 -6.50 -2.25 27.68
N ASP A 201 -5.62 -1.89 28.60
CA ASP A 201 -4.32 -2.50 28.88
C ASP A 201 -4.45 -4.00 29.19
N GLU A 202 -3.68 -4.84 28.51
CA GLU A 202 -3.16 -6.07 29.10
C GLU A 202 -1.80 -5.74 29.75
N LEU A 203 -1.87 -5.26 31.00
CA LEU A 203 -0.78 -5.33 31.97
C LEU A 203 -1.20 -6.35 33.02
N GLU A 204 -0.55 -7.51 33.04
CA GLU A 204 -0.63 -8.45 34.15
C GLU A 204 -0.01 -7.82 35.42
N PRO A 205 -0.63 -7.95 36.61
CA PRO A 205 -0.06 -7.45 37.85
C PRO A 205 0.77 -8.52 38.58
N ASP A 206 1.93 -8.09 39.08
CA ASP A 206 2.66 -8.73 40.16
C ASP A 206 1.74 -8.98 41.37
N ALA A 207 1.75 -10.20 41.90
CA ALA A 207 1.20 -10.51 43.22
C ALA A 207 2.33 -10.90 44.17
N HIS A 208 2.72 -9.96 45.03
CA HIS A 208 3.44 -10.22 46.27
C HIS A 208 2.46 -10.38 47.44
N HIS A 209 2.55 -11.52 48.12
CA HIS A 209 2.17 -11.73 49.52
C HIS A 209 2.79 -13.08 49.94
N ASP A 210 3.33 -13.33 51.12
CA ASP A 210 3.88 -12.54 52.20
C ASP A 210 4.63 -13.58 53.08
N THR A 211 5.58 -13.10 53.88
CA THR A 211 6.36 -13.85 54.89
C THR A 211 5.61 -14.88 55.74
N GLN A 212 6.22 -16.04 56.00
CA GLN A 212 6.20 -16.64 57.34
C GLN A 212 7.52 -17.38 57.67
N THR A 213 8.11 -16.94 58.78
CA THR A 213 9.24 -17.50 59.51
C THR A 213 8.89 -18.83 60.18
N ASP A 214 9.77 -19.82 60.12
CA ASP A 214 9.93 -20.78 61.21
C ASP A 214 11.34 -21.44 61.21
N THR A 215 12.06 -21.27 62.30
CA THR A 215 13.22 -22.07 62.76
C THR A 215 12.80 -22.60 64.14
N PRO A 216 13.17 -23.80 64.63
CA PRO A 216 14.59 -24.24 64.76
C PRO A 216 14.84 -25.78 64.76
N GLY A 217 16.11 -26.21 64.86
CA GLY A 217 16.45 -27.49 65.53
C GLY A 217 17.57 -28.36 64.93
N ASP A 218 18.76 -28.26 65.54
CA ASP A 218 19.78 -29.29 65.84
C ASP A 218 20.19 -30.45 64.88
N ARG A 219 21.51 -30.44 64.54
CA ARG A 219 22.63 -31.45 64.57
C ARG A 219 22.33 -32.97 64.77
N PRO A 220 23.31 -33.92 64.64
CA PRO A 220 24.74 -33.89 64.22
C PRO A 220 25.00 -34.91 63.04
N SER A 221 26.18 -35.22 62.50
CA SER A 221 27.60 -35.19 62.89
C SER A 221 28.48 -34.97 61.65
#